data_AF-S4XVF4-F1
#
_entry.id   AF-S4XVF4-F1
#
_cell.length_a   1.000
_cell.length_b   1.000
_cell.length_c   1.000
_cell.angle_alpha   90.00
_cell.angle_beta   90.00
_cell.angle_gamma   90.00
#
_symmetry.space_group_name_H-M   'P 1'
#
loop_
_entity.id
_entity.type
_entity.pdbx_description
1 polymer ?
#
loop_
_entity_poly.entity_id
_entity_poly.type
_entity_poly.pdbx_seq_one_letter_code
_entity_poly.pdbx_strand_id
1 'polypeptide(L)'
;MVEIDFYKLPRAIQDGVLEAFRGRFAPAPIVSRPGTRPTIVAWLAVSAAAGLLLAALCAAGFGDVDSAVALHPTAAAAAYVLLAATTAIGVLRALAYNADLVSLPFAPGLFVFPANLVDARDHRLRVFSLAELSRVSAGPRGAVVLTFGGTRHAFPLEDPSRSDDVIREIEAAWSRMRANPDPAELRRLDPFQPPAIESPFASPIPLSRVVPGWQSYAWLLAAAVGVALGLALFSLRNRMSDARMYAAARARDDVAAYQRYITRGRGHGGVVSQVLLPRAELRLAVAKGSVEAIDDFIRAYPKTGIQAEVAAARRAALAAALERAREVGTLAALVAFAERYPKHGLDKAFNDERHALYVRALDRYKREMPEGSEQNADFVRRLLAYAERVGPKSTPQGLRGPAVQVRFRRLPSQDLERADELVMKSPMFSGVTSLPTRYVDATRLDPQEKRTATALAEGLARGFAPELVTFEPGPPFEGSAEEQVSVTSPALVVSYRVESSGMAYGSKKPQIIVMGLKFLFKTEFILPGDAEPLLTSHKIARQIPAGLIQQQVGSPPRGTLEAIVYEAMMREAFIDLGERYLSTWFRKRDEPR
;
A
#
# COMPACT_ATOMS: atom_id res chain seq x y z
N MET A 1 10.02 -0.74 84.30
CA MET A 1 10.88 -0.67 83.08
C MET A 1 11.75 0.58 83.10
N VAL A 2 13.06 0.44 82.92
CA VAL A 2 14.03 1.54 82.79
C VAL A 2 14.77 1.42 81.45
N GLU A 3 14.96 2.54 80.75
CA GLU A 3 15.77 2.60 79.52
C GLU A 3 17.17 3.13 79.84
N ILE A 4 18.20 2.35 79.51
CA ILE A 4 19.60 2.66 79.79
C ILE A 4 20.35 2.71 78.46
N ASP A 5 21.06 3.80 78.19
CA ASP A 5 21.98 3.88 77.06
C ASP A 5 23.34 3.27 77.44
N PHE A 6 23.68 2.13 76.84
CA PHE A 6 24.91 1.40 77.16
C PHE A 6 26.16 2.28 77.02
N TYR A 7 26.21 3.14 76.01
CA TYR A 7 27.37 3.99 75.74
C TYR A 7 27.51 5.17 76.72
N LYS A 8 26.48 5.46 77.52
CA LYS A 8 26.52 6.49 78.58
C LYS A 8 26.88 5.93 79.97
N LEU A 9 26.96 4.61 80.10
CA LEU A 9 27.35 3.97 81.35
C LEU A 9 28.84 4.20 81.65
N PRO A 10 29.22 4.31 82.94
CA PRO A 10 30.62 4.24 83.35
C PRO A 10 31.30 2.98 82.81
N ARG A 11 32.58 3.11 82.45
CA ARG A 11 33.35 2.05 81.80
C ARG A 11 33.41 0.75 82.62
N ALA A 12 33.51 0.86 83.95
CA ALA A 12 33.46 -0.29 84.85
C ALA A 12 32.14 -1.08 84.75
N ILE A 13 31.01 -0.40 84.58
CA ILE A 13 29.70 -1.02 84.40
C ILE A 13 29.57 -1.61 82.99
N GLN A 14 30.09 -0.92 81.95
CA GLN A 14 30.10 -1.46 80.59
C GLN A 14 30.82 -2.81 80.50
N ASP A 15 32.02 -2.92 81.08
CA ASP A 15 32.79 -4.16 81.06
C ASP A 15 32.12 -5.27 81.87
N GLY A 16 31.55 -4.95 83.04
CA GLY A 16 30.76 -5.89 83.84
C GLY A 16 29.55 -6.44 83.08
N VAL A 17 28.79 -5.56 82.42
CA VAL A 17 27.63 -5.94 81.60
C VAL A 17 28.04 -6.79 80.39
N LEU A 18 29.17 -6.48 79.73
CA LEU A 18 29.67 -7.26 78.60
C LEU A 18 30.10 -8.68 79.00
N GLU A 19 30.82 -8.79 80.11
CA GLU A 19 31.25 -10.09 80.63
C GLU A 19 30.05 -10.91 81.17
N ALA A 20 29.05 -10.26 81.74
CA ALA A 20 27.77 -10.86 82.12
C ALA A 20 27.01 -11.40 80.90
N PHE A 21 26.87 -10.61 79.82
CA PHE A 21 26.24 -11.08 78.57
C PHE A 21 26.97 -12.27 77.92
N ARG A 22 28.29 -12.39 78.12
CA ARG A 22 29.10 -13.52 77.65
C ARG A 22 29.02 -14.75 78.56
N GLY A 23 28.38 -14.63 79.73
CA GLY A 23 28.31 -15.68 80.75
C GLY A 23 29.67 -16.03 81.38
N ARG A 24 30.66 -15.12 81.28
CA ARG A 24 32.03 -15.35 81.77
C ARG A 24 32.21 -14.96 83.23
N PHE A 25 31.37 -14.05 83.73
CA PHE A 25 31.37 -13.58 85.11
C PHE A 25 29.93 -13.48 85.64
N ALA A 26 29.76 -13.68 86.95
CA ALA A 26 28.45 -13.55 87.60
C ALA A 26 28.04 -12.06 87.69
N PRO A 27 26.76 -11.72 87.44
CA PRO A 27 25.65 -12.63 87.13
C PRO A 27 25.66 -13.13 85.68
N ALA A 28 25.52 -14.45 85.50
CA ALA A 28 25.30 -15.07 84.19
C ALA A 28 23.80 -15.07 83.83
N PRO A 29 23.44 -15.01 82.54
CA PRO A 29 22.05 -15.08 82.12
C PRO A 29 21.50 -16.51 82.33
N ILE A 30 20.34 -16.61 82.99
CA ILE A 30 19.61 -17.86 83.22
C ILE A 30 19.08 -18.41 81.89
N VAL A 31 18.53 -17.52 81.05
CA VAL A 31 18.09 -17.85 79.68
C VAL A 31 18.30 -16.65 78.76
N SER A 32 18.66 -16.92 77.51
CA SER A 32 18.81 -15.90 76.47
C SER A 32 18.06 -16.29 75.20
N ARG A 33 17.62 -15.28 74.45
CA ARG A 33 16.99 -15.44 73.14
C ARG A 33 17.65 -14.48 72.15
N PRO A 34 18.21 -14.97 71.02
CA PRO A 34 18.79 -14.10 70.02
C PRO A 34 17.73 -13.15 69.46
N GLY A 35 18.13 -11.91 69.17
CA GLY A 35 17.26 -10.91 68.59
C GLY A 35 16.86 -11.28 67.16
N THR A 36 15.57 -11.20 66.85
CA THR A 36 15.13 -11.27 65.45
C THR A 36 15.47 -9.96 64.75
N ARG A 37 15.67 -10.02 63.42
CA ARG A 37 15.99 -8.84 62.58
C ARG A 37 14.79 -8.39 61.71
N PRO A 38 13.56 -8.24 62.24
CA PRO A 38 12.38 -8.00 61.43
C PRO A 38 12.46 -6.67 60.66
N THR A 39 13.13 -5.66 61.21
CA THR A 39 13.29 -4.33 60.58
C THR A 39 14.13 -4.39 59.30
N ILE A 40 15.20 -5.20 59.29
CA ILE A 40 16.03 -5.40 58.08
C ILE A 40 15.20 -6.09 57.00
N VAL A 41 14.48 -7.15 57.37
CA VAL A 41 13.60 -7.87 56.43
C VAL A 41 12.51 -6.95 55.88
N ALA A 42 11.90 -6.10 56.73
CA ALA A 42 10.89 -5.14 56.29
C ALA A 42 11.43 -4.13 55.27
N TRP A 43 12.61 -3.54 55.51
CA TRP A 43 13.21 -2.58 54.56
C TRP A 43 13.65 -3.24 53.25
N LEU A 44 14.17 -4.46 53.31
CA LEU A 44 14.48 -5.25 52.11
C LEU A 44 13.21 -5.62 51.34
N ALA A 45 12.12 -5.96 52.03
CA ALA A 45 10.83 -6.24 51.40
C ALA A 45 10.26 -4.99 50.70
N VAL A 46 10.34 -3.81 51.32
CA VAL A 46 9.96 -2.53 50.70
C VAL A 46 10.82 -2.25 49.46
N SER A 47 12.14 -2.45 49.56
CA SER A 47 13.05 -2.28 48.43
C SER A 47 12.72 -3.23 47.28
N ALA A 48 12.46 -4.51 47.58
CA ALA A 48 12.11 -5.52 46.60
C ALA A 48 10.77 -5.21 45.92
N ALA A 49 9.75 -4.82 46.69
CA ALA A 49 8.46 -4.40 46.15
C ALA A 49 8.59 -3.19 45.21
N ALA A 50 9.34 -2.15 45.62
CA ALA A 50 9.60 -0.99 44.78
C ALA A 50 10.38 -1.35 43.50
N GLY A 51 11.37 -2.25 43.62
CA GLY A 51 12.15 -2.74 42.47
C GLY A 51 11.31 -3.54 41.48
N LEU A 52 10.42 -4.40 41.97
CA LEU A 52 9.47 -5.15 41.13
C LEU A 52 8.48 -4.21 40.43
N LEU A 53 7.97 -3.19 41.12
CA LEU A 53 7.13 -2.17 40.51
C LEU A 53 7.87 -1.36 39.44
N LEU A 54 9.15 -1.03 39.69
CA LEU A 54 9.99 -0.35 38.70
C LEU A 54 10.23 -1.24 37.47
N ALA A 55 10.48 -2.54 37.66
CA ALA A 55 10.64 -3.50 36.57
C ALA A 55 9.33 -3.67 35.78
N ALA A 56 8.18 -3.78 36.45
CA ALA A 56 6.87 -3.84 35.82
C ALA A 56 6.58 -2.57 35.02
N LEU A 57 6.92 -1.40 35.58
CA LEU A 57 6.82 -0.12 34.88
C LEU A 57 7.74 -0.07 33.65
N CYS A 58 8.95 -0.64 33.71
CA CYS A 58 9.83 -0.73 32.55
C CYS A 58 9.24 -1.62 31.45
N ALA A 59 8.62 -2.75 31.83
CA ALA A 59 8.05 -3.74 30.94
C ALA A 59 6.71 -3.32 30.31
N ALA A 60 5.91 -2.51 31.01
CA ALA A 60 4.59 -2.08 30.56
C ALA A 60 4.64 -1.44 29.16
N GLY A 61 3.97 -2.05 28.18
CA GLY A 61 3.90 -1.58 26.79
C GLY A 61 5.21 -1.53 26.01
N PHE A 62 6.29 -2.12 26.53
CA PHE A 62 7.61 -1.97 25.93
C PHE A 62 7.68 -2.50 24.48
N GLY A 63 7.97 -1.61 23.54
CA GLY A 63 8.13 -1.94 22.12
C GLY A 63 6.85 -2.23 21.34
N ASP A 64 5.67 -2.15 21.96
CA ASP A 64 4.40 -2.42 21.30
C ASP A 64 3.87 -1.16 20.60
N VAL A 65 3.74 -1.22 19.27
CA VAL A 65 3.25 -0.10 18.45
C VAL A 65 1.78 0.25 18.75
N ASP A 66 1.02 -0.71 19.26
CA ASP A 66 -0.41 -0.60 19.53
C ASP A 66 -0.69 -0.08 20.95
N SER A 67 0.30 -0.14 21.85
CA SER A 67 0.15 0.28 23.24
C SER A 67 0.28 1.80 23.44
N ALA A 68 -0.65 2.39 24.18
CA ALA A 68 -0.60 3.81 24.56
C ALA A 68 0.55 4.13 25.53
N VAL A 69 1.06 3.12 26.25
CA VAL A 69 2.17 3.25 27.21
C VAL A 69 3.51 2.82 26.60
N ALA A 70 3.58 2.64 25.28
CA ALA A 70 4.81 2.26 24.60
C ALA A 70 5.93 3.29 24.77
N LEU A 71 5.59 4.57 24.79
CA LEU A 71 6.47 5.64 25.20
C LEU A 71 5.89 6.33 26.42
N HIS A 72 6.66 6.34 27.50
CA HIS A 72 6.21 6.96 28.73
C HIS A 72 6.31 8.48 28.63
N PRO A 73 5.25 9.22 29.03
CA PRO A 73 5.30 10.68 29.05
C PRO A 73 6.36 11.18 30.03
N THR A 74 6.80 12.43 29.88
CA THR A 74 7.80 13.04 30.77
C THR A 74 7.37 13.02 32.24
N ALA A 75 6.06 13.13 32.51
CA ALA A 75 5.50 13.00 33.86
C ALA A 75 5.81 11.63 34.52
N ALA A 76 5.91 10.56 33.73
CA ALA A 76 6.25 9.24 34.26
C ALA A 76 7.68 9.16 34.79
N ALA A 77 8.59 10.07 34.40
CA ALA A 77 9.94 10.14 34.95
C ALA A 77 9.92 10.30 36.48
N ALA A 78 8.94 11.02 37.04
CA ALA A 78 8.78 11.15 38.48
C ALA A 78 8.51 9.80 39.16
N ALA A 79 7.71 8.93 38.54
CA ALA A 79 7.46 7.58 39.06
C ALA A 79 8.73 6.71 39.03
N TYR A 80 9.55 6.81 37.97
CA TYR A 80 10.84 6.11 37.90
C TYR A 80 11.79 6.59 39.00
N VAL A 81 11.90 7.90 39.21
CA VAL A 81 12.73 8.50 40.26
C VAL A 81 12.25 8.09 41.65
N LEU A 82 10.94 8.15 41.90
CA LEU A 82 10.37 7.78 43.20
C LEU A 82 10.61 6.30 43.52
N LEU A 83 10.36 5.40 42.58
CA LEU A 83 10.55 3.96 42.79
C LEU A 83 12.04 3.62 42.95
N ALA A 84 12.92 4.19 42.13
CA ALA A 84 14.37 4.01 42.26
C ALA A 84 14.90 4.54 43.62
N ALA A 85 14.43 5.72 44.05
CA ALA A 85 14.77 6.27 45.36
C ALA A 85 14.26 5.39 46.51
N THR A 86 13.04 4.83 46.39
CA THR A 86 12.44 3.93 47.37
C THR A 86 13.19 2.60 47.48
N THR A 87 13.66 2.06 46.34
CA THR A 87 14.56 0.90 46.33
C THR A 87 15.88 1.23 47.01
N ALA A 88 16.53 2.33 46.62
CA ALA A 88 17.83 2.74 47.19
C ALA A 88 17.75 2.98 48.70
N ILE A 89 16.69 3.63 49.19
CA ILE A 89 16.55 3.90 50.61
C ILE A 89 16.27 2.64 51.42
N GLY A 90 15.47 1.71 50.91
CA GLY A 90 15.23 0.44 51.60
C GLY A 90 16.52 -0.34 51.82
N VAL A 91 17.39 -0.40 50.79
CA VAL A 91 18.73 -1.00 50.91
C VAL A 91 19.60 -0.23 51.91
N LEU A 92 19.70 1.10 51.78
CA LEU A 92 20.54 1.92 52.67
C LEU A 92 20.08 1.83 54.13
N ARG A 93 18.77 1.78 54.39
CA ARG A 93 18.23 1.58 55.74
C ARG A 93 18.52 0.19 56.28
N ALA A 94 18.35 -0.86 55.47
CA ALA A 94 18.72 -2.22 55.86
C ALA A 94 20.21 -2.32 56.21
N LEU A 95 21.09 -1.70 55.40
CA LEU A 95 22.52 -1.62 55.67
C LEU A 95 22.83 -0.81 56.93
N ALA A 96 22.12 0.29 57.19
CA ALA A 96 22.32 1.12 58.38
C ALA A 96 21.95 0.34 59.65
N TYR A 97 20.79 -0.32 59.65
CA TYR A 97 20.39 -1.19 60.76
C TYR A 97 21.36 -2.36 60.97
N ASN A 98 21.86 -2.96 59.89
CA ASN A 98 22.85 -4.04 60.01
C ASN A 98 24.19 -3.51 60.58
N ALA A 99 24.65 -2.35 60.14
CA ALA A 99 25.85 -1.72 60.67
C ALA A 99 25.70 -1.36 62.17
N ASP A 100 24.53 -0.86 62.58
CA ASP A 100 24.21 -0.61 63.98
C ASP A 100 24.29 -1.90 64.80
N LEU A 101 23.70 -3.01 64.31
CA LEU A 101 23.76 -4.31 64.99
C LEU A 101 25.18 -4.90 65.08
N VAL A 102 25.98 -4.77 64.02
CA VAL A 102 27.38 -5.25 64.00
C VAL A 102 28.27 -4.39 64.89
N SER A 103 27.92 -3.12 65.10
CA SER A 103 28.67 -2.22 65.98
C SER A 103 28.42 -2.45 67.47
N LEU A 104 27.42 -3.27 67.85
CA LEU A 104 27.15 -3.59 69.24
C LEU A 104 28.27 -4.45 69.83
N PRO A 105 28.78 -4.13 71.04
CA PRO A 105 29.83 -4.90 71.69
C PRO A 105 29.33 -6.23 72.30
N PHE A 106 28.02 -6.48 72.26
CA PHE A 106 27.33 -7.68 72.74
C PHE A 106 26.42 -8.28 71.66
N ALA A 107 26.06 -9.55 71.81
CA ALA A 107 25.13 -10.21 70.91
C ALA A 107 23.71 -9.65 71.11
N PRO A 108 23.02 -9.16 70.06
CA PRO A 108 21.71 -8.56 70.22
C PRO A 108 20.67 -9.62 70.59
N GLY A 109 19.90 -9.38 71.65
CA GLY A 109 18.96 -10.38 72.19
C GLY A 109 18.21 -9.95 73.44
N LEU A 110 17.42 -10.88 73.98
CA LEU A 110 16.79 -10.76 75.29
C LEU A 110 17.51 -11.69 76.26
N PHE A 111 17.88 -11.18 77.43
CA PHE A 111 18.64 -11.90 78.44
C PHE A 111 17.93 -11.82 79.78
N VAL A 112 17.68 -12.95 80.43
CA VAL A 112 17.13 -13.01 81.78
C VAL A 112 18.28 -13.19 82.75
N PHE A 113 18.61 -12.16 83.51
CA PHE A 113 19.53 -12.23 84.65
C PHE A 113 18.75 -12.44 85.95
N PRO A 114 19.41 -12.86 87.04
CA PRO A 114 18.75 -13.08 88.32
C PRO A 114 18.02 -11.85 88.88
N ALA A 115 18.51 -10.64 88.64
CA ALA A 115 17.82 -9.41 89.06
C ALA A 115 16.88 -8.83 88.00
N ASN A 116 17.23 -8.93 86.72
CA ASN A 116 16.60 -8.17 85.64
C ASN A 116 16.43 -8.97 84.34
N LEU A 117 15.32 -8.77 83.64
CA LEU A 117 15.19 -9.06 82.22
C LEU A 117 15.74 -7.86 81.43
N VAL A 118 16.72 -8.10 80.55
CA VAL A 118 17.36 -7.09 79.73
C VAL A 118 17.05 -7.33 78.26
N ASP A 119 16.38 -6.37 77.63
CA ASP A 119 16.22 -6.29 76.19
C ASP A 119 17.40 -5.53 75.59
N ALA A 120 18.37 -6.28 75.07
CA ALA A 120 19.61 -5.80 74.48
C ALA A 120 19.59 -5.93 72.94
N ARG A 121 18.44 -5.70 72.30
CA ARG A 121 18.32 -5.72 70.82
C ARG A 121 18.87 -4.46 70.14
N ASP A 122 19.14 -3.41 70.91
CA ASP A 122 19.70 -2.13 70.49
C ASP A 122 20.67 -1.60 71.58
N HIS A 123 21.43 -0.55 71.29
CA HIS A 123 22.31 0.14 72.26
C HIS A 123 21.55 0.72 73.48
N ARG A 124 20.25 0.95 73.33
CA ARG A 124 19.34 1.32 74.42
C ARG A 124 18.76 0.07 75.04
N LEU A 125 19.35 -0.33 76.16
CA LEU A 125 18.95 -1.48 76.94
C LEU A 125 17.64 -1.16 77.67
N ARG A 126 16.60 -1.97 77.47
CA ARG A 126 15.37 -1.86 78.26
C ARG A 126 15.42 -2.91 79.36
N VAL A 127 15.41 -2.44 80.59
CA VAL A 127 15.60 -3.26 81.79
C VAL A 127 14.26 -3.38 82.51
N PHE A 128 13.82 -4.61 82.73
CA PHE A 128 12.63 -4.96 83.50
C PHE A 128 13.09 -5.68 84.77
N SER A 129 12.77 -5.12 85.93
CA SER A 129 13.15 -5.74 87.20
C SER A 129 12.35 -7.02 87.44
N LEU A 130 13.02 -8.11 87.84
CA LEU A 130 12.31 -9.33 88.23
C LEU A 130 11.40 -9.09 89.45
N ALA A 131 11.64 -8.07 90.28
CA ALA A 131 10.71 -7.72 91.36
C ALA A 131 9.30 -7.36 90.82
N GLU A 132 9.22 -6.80 89.61
CA GLU A 132 7.98 -6.43 88.90
C GLU A 132 7.35 -7.62 88.14
N LEU A 133 8.00 -8.80 88.15
CA LEU A 133 7.49 -9.99 87.49
C LEU A 133 6.15 -10.40 88.11
N SER A 134 5.16 -10.64 87.25
CA SER A 134 3.81 -10.98 87.67
C SER A 134 3.56 -12.49 87.59
N ARG A 135 4.10 -13.15 86.55
CA ARG A 135 3.91 -14.59 86.32
C ARG A 135 5.05 -15.18 85.50
N VAL A 136 5.48 -16.38 85.88
CA VAL A 136 6.30 -17.30 85.08
C VAL A 136 5.44 -18.50 84.70
N SER A 137 5.52 -18.95 83.45
CA SER A 137 4.78 -20.14 83.01
C SER A 137 5.45 -20.82 81.82
N ALA A 138 5.26 -22.13 81.71
CA ALA A 138 5.56 -22.86 80.48
C ALA A 138 4.57 -22.47 79.37
N GLY A 139 5.11 -22.11 78.22
CA GLY A 139 4.40 -21.87 76.97
C GLY A 139 4.45 -23.08 76.04
N PRO A 140 3.76 -23.02 74.90
CA PRO A 140 3.74 -24.12 73.93
C PRO A 140 5.14 -24.46 73.42
N ARG A 141 5.41 -25.76 73.23
CA ARG A 141 6.72 -26.33 72.82
C ARG A 141 7.88 -26.11 73.82
N GLY A 142 7.58 -26.01 75.12
CA GLY A 142 8.60 -25.91 76.18
C GLY A 142 9.25 -24.52 76.30
N ALA A 143 8.64 -23.47 75.73
CA ALA A 143 9.13 -22.10 75.86
C ALA A 143 8.82 -21.54 77.26
N VAL A 144 9.73 -20.79 77.86
CA VAL A 144 9.48 -20.10 79.13
C VAL A 144 8.88 -18.72 78.87
N VAL A 145 7.73 -18.41 79.47
CA VAL A 145 7.02 -17.14 79.28
C VAL A 145 7.03 -16.33 80.57
N LEU A 146 7.63 -15.14 80.49
CA LEU A 146 7.67 -14.16 81.58
C LEU A 146 6.64 -13.06 81.31
N THR A 147 5.83 -12.73 82.31
CA THR A 147 4.81 -11.69 82.21
C THR A 147 5.10 -10.54 83.19
N PHE A 148 5.25 -9.33 82.66
CA PHE A 148 5.46 -8.09 83.42
C PHE A 148 4.34 -7.11 83.09
N GLY A 149 3.44 -6.82 84.05
CA GLY A 149 2.44 -5.75 83.90
C GLY A 149 1.61 -5.79 82.61
N GLY A 150 1.32 -6.98 82.08
CA GLY A 150 0.59 -7.20 80.82
C GLY A 150 1.46 -7.47 79.57
N THR A 151 2.76 -7.20 79.62
CA THR A 151 3.71 -7.55 78.55
C THR A 151 4.23 -8.98 78.74
N ARG A 152 4.31 -9.76 77.65
CA ARG A 152 4.76 -11.16 77.66
C ARG A 152 6.04 -11.33 76.86
N HIS A 153 7.05 -11.95 77.47
CA HIS A 153 8.32 -12.28 76.83
C HIS A 153 8.49 -13.80 76.83
N ALA A 154 8.53 -14.39 75.63
CA ALA A 154 8.67 -15.84 75.44
C ALA A 154 10.10 -16.21 75.05
N PHE A 155 10.66 -17.21 75.72
CA PHE A 155 12.00 -17.75 75.52
C PHE A 155 11.88 -19.20 75.06
N PRO A 156 11.96 -19.47 73.75
CA PRO A 156 12.04 -20.85 73.26
C PRO A 156 13.36 -21.46 73.75
N LEU A 157 13.28 -22.62 74.40
CA LEU A 157 14.45 -23.39 74.80
C LEU A 157 14.86 -24.35 73.69
N GLU A 158 16.16 -24.59 73.53
CA GLU A 158 16.67 -25.61 72.60
C GLU A 158 16.26 -27.02 73.03
N ASP A 159 16.24 -27.25 74.35
CA ASP A 159 15.74 -28.47 74.98
C ASP A 159 14.44 -28.17 75.76
N PRO A 160 13.27 -28.56 75.23
CA PRO A 160 11.98 -28.36 75.89
C PRO A 160 11.87 -29.03 77.25
N SER A 161 12.66 -30.07 77.54
CA SER A 161 12.60 -30.81 78.81
C SER A 161 13.18 -30.03 79.99
N ARG A 162 14.01 -29.01 79.71
CA ARG A 162 14.61 -28.13 80.72
C ARG A 162 13.70 -26.97 81.15
N SER A 163 12.47 -26.90 80.65
CA SER A 163 11.55 -25.80 80.96
C SER A 163 11.30 -25.65 82.45
N ASP A 164 11.08 -26.75 83.16
CA ASP A 164 10.72 -26.73 84.58
C ASP A 164 11.91 -26.34 85.46
N ASP A 165 13.13 -26.71 85.06
CA ASP A 165 14.37 -26.32 85.75
C ASP A 165 14.64 -24.82 85.57
N VAL A 166 14.49 -24.29 84.36
CA VAL A 166 14.67 -22.86 84.06
C VAL A 166 13.58 -22.03 84.76
N ILE A 167 12.33 -22.50 84.79
CA ILE A 167 11.25 -21.85 85.53
C ILE A 167 11.59 -21.79 87.02
N ARG A 168 12.06 -22.90 87.61
CA ARG A 168 12.46 -22.97 89.02
C ARG A 168 13.61 -22.01 89.34
N GLU A 169 14.60 -21.91 88.46
CA GLU A 169 15.73 -20.99 88.61
C GLU A 169 15.27 -19.51 88.55
N ILE A 170 14.36 -19.17 87.63
CA ILE A 170 13.78 -17.84 87.53
C ILE A 170 12.88 -17.53 88.73
N GLU A 171 12.09 -18.49 89.22
CA GLU A 171 11.26 -18.33 90.42
C GLU A 171 12.11 -18.14 91.68
N ALA A 172 13.21 -18.88 91.81
CA ALA A 172 14.16 -18.70 92.91
C ALA A 172 14.80 -17.30 92.87
N ALA A 173 15.19 -16.83 91.68
CA ALA A 173 15.73 -15.49 91.49
C ALA A 173 14.66 -14.40 91.78
N TRP A 174 13.42 -14.61 91.34
CA TRP A 174 12.28 -13.74 91.59
C TRP A 174 11.97 -13.60 93.09
N SER A 175 11.97 -14.71 93.84
CA SER A 175 11.77 -14.70 95.30
C SER A 175 12.87 -13.90 96.01
N ARG A 176 14.13 -14.03 95.59
CA ARG A 176 15.26 -13.26 96.15
C ARG A 176 15.10 -11.76 95.88
N MET A 177 14.72 -11.38 94.67
CA MET A 177 14.51 -9.97 94.33
C MET A 177 13.33 -9.34 95.08
N ARG A 178 12.26 -10.10 95.36
CA ARG A 178 11.12 -9.63 96.18
C ARG A 178 11.46 -9.46 97.66
N ALA A 179 12.45 -10.19 98.17
CA ALA A 179 12.91 -10.09 99.54
C ALA A 179 13.76 -8.83 99.82
N ASN A 180 13.96 -7.96 98.82
CA ASN A 180 14.82 -6.78 98.88
C ASN A 180 16.24 -7.14 99.33
N PRO A 181 17.05 -7.75 98.43
CA PRO A 181 18.38 -8.24 98.77
C PRO A 181 19.30 -7.11 99.24
N ASP A 182 20.28 -7.45 100.08
CA ASP A 182 21.25 -6.47 100.56
C ASP A 182 22.14 -5.92 99.41
N PRO A 183 22.85 -4.79 99.60
CA PRO A 183 23.68 -4.21 98.55
C PRO A 183 24.85 -5.09 98.06
N ALA A 184 25.25 -6.12 98.82
CA ALA A 184 26.30 -7.05 98.42
C ALA A 184 25.75 -8.20 97.57
N GLU A 185 24.54 -8.66 97.88
CA GLU A 185 23.78 -9.66 97.15
C GLU A 185 23.24 -9.08 95.85
N LEU A 186 22.74 -7.84 95.85
CA LEU A 186 22.27 -7.17 94.64
C LEU A 186 23.38 -7.07 93.58
N ARG A 187 24.64 -6.82 93.99
CA ARG A 187 25.82 -6.84 93.10
C ARG A 187 26.08 -8.19 92.44
N ARG A 188 25.63 -9.30 93.04
CA ARG A 188 25.76 -10.65 92.47
C ARG A 188 24.60 -11.03 91.55
N LEU A 189 23.47 -10.32 91.66
CA LEU A 189 22.24 -10.62 90.94
C LEU A 189 22.00 -9.68 89.75
N ASP A 190 22.47 -8.43 89.84
CA ASP A 190 22.23 -7.37 88.86
C ASP A 190 23.51 -6.97 88.10
N PRO A 191 23.56 -7.16 86.77
CA PRO A 191 24.73 -6.81 85.96
C PRO A 191 25.01 -5.29 85.87
N PHE A 192 24.06 -4.44 86.27
CA PHE A 192 24.23 -2.97 86.21
C PHE A 192 24.81 -2.37 87.49
N GLN A 193 25.06 -3.17 88.53
CA GLN A 193 25.68 -2.68 89.76
C GLN A 193 27.19 -2.50 89.56
N PRO A 194 27.79 -1.45 90.15
CA PRO A 194 29.24 -1.26 90.06
C PRO A 194 29.98 -2.43 90.73
N PRO A 195 31.13 -2.86 90.18
CA PRO A 195 31.92 -3.92 90.78
C PRO A 195 32.39 -3.54 92.19
N ALA A 196 32.57 -4.53 93.06
CA ALA A 196 33.02 -4.30 94.44
C ALA A 196 34.42 -3.69 94.54
N ILE A 197 35.26 -3.94 93.54
CA ILE A 197 36.64 -3.44 93.41
C ILE A 197 36.83 -3.05 91.95
N GLU A 198 37.16 -1.79 91.69
CA GLU A 198 37.53 -1.34 90.35
C GLU A 198 38.94 -1.85 90.00
N SER A 199 39.10 -2.46 88.83
CA SER A 199 40.41 -2.94 88.39
C SER A 199 41.31 -1.77 88.01
N PRO A 200 42.52 -1.63 88.59
CA PRO A 200 43.46 -0.56 88.22
C PRO A 200 44.04 -0.73 86.80
N PHE A 201 43.78 -1.87 86.15
CA PHE A 201 44.21 -2.17 84.78
C PHE A 201 43.10 -2.00 83.73
N ALA A 202 41.88 -1.64 84.14
CA ALA A 202 40.81 -1.34 83.20
C ALA A 202 41.01 0.06 82.60
N SER A 203 40.81 0.20 81.29
CA SER A 203 40.80 1.52 80.63
C SER A 203 39.69 2.38 81.26
N PRO A 204 39.95 3.65 81.63
CA PRO A 204 38.91 4.54 82.18
C PRO A 204 38.00 5.11 81.10
N ILE A 205 38.33 4.95 79.81
CA ILE A 205 37.61 5.55 78.68
C ILE A 205 36.36 4.72 78.36
N PRO A 206 35.13 5.27 78.46
CA PRO A 206 33.91 4.58 78.05
C PRO A 206 33.95 4.21 76.57
N LEU A 207 33.33 3.10 76.21
CA LEU A 207 33.12 2.75 74.81
C LEU A 207 32.24 3.82 74.15
N SER A 208 32.58 4.18 72.91
CA SER A 208 31.83 5.12 72.09
C SER A 208 31.19 4.42 70.91
N ARG A 209 29.98 4.85 70.54
CA ARG A 209 29.30 4.38 69.34
C ARG A 209 29.98 4.93 68.08
N VAL A 210 30.47 4.05 67.21
CA VAL A 210 30.98 4.44 65.88
C VAL A 210 29.87 4.24 64.85
N VAL A 211 29.24 5.33 64.42
CA VAL A 211 28.23 5.31 63.35
C VAL A 211 28.88 5.78 62.06
N PRO A 212 28.79 5.02 60.96
CA PRO A 212 29.27 5.47 59.66
C PRO A 212 28.60 6.78 59.25
N GLY A 213 29.39 7.80 58.88
CA GLY A 213 28.87 9.14 58.55
C GLY A 213 27.83 9.18 57.43
N TRP A 214 27.83 8.18 56.53
CA TRP A 214 26.83 8.06 55.46
C TRP A 214 25.42 7.80 55.97
N GLN A 215 25.25 7.21 57.17
CA GLN A 215 23.92 6.89 57.71
C GLN A 215 23.08 8.16 57.94
N SER A 216 23.71 9.24 58.41
CA SER A 216 23.07 10.53 58.62
C SER A 216 22.59 11.17 57.31
N TYR A 217 23.21 10.82 56.18
CA TYR A 217 22.90 11.33 54.85
C TYR A 217 22.20 10.30 53.95
N ALA A 218 21.73 9.18 54.51
CA ALA A 218 21.14 8.09 53.74
C ALA A 218 19.96 8.53 52.85
N TRP A 219 19.14 9.49 53.32
CA TRP A 219 18.05 10.06 52.51
C TRP A 219 18.55 10.87 51.31
N LEU A 220 19.61 11.67 51.49
CA LEU A 220 20.20 12.46 50.40
C LEU A 220 20.88 11.54 49.37
N LEU A 221 21.60 10.53 49.84
CA LEU A 221 22.21 9.51 48.97
C LEU A 221 21.14 8.74 48.19
N ALA A 222 20.06 8.31 48.84
CA ALA A 222 18.95 7.64 48.18
C ALA A 222 18.27 8.53 47.14
N ALA A 223 18.06 9.81 47.44
CA ALA A 223 17.47 10.77 46.51
C ALA A 223 18.39 10.99 45.29
N ALA A 224 19.69 11.19 45.51
CA ALA A 224 20.66 11.36 44.42
C ALA A 224 20.74 10.13 43.51
N VAL A 225 20.81 8.93 44.09
CA VAL A 225 20.79 7.66 43.35
C VAL A 225 19.47 7.48 42.60
N GLY A 226 18.34 7.79 43.25
CA GLY A 226 17.01 7.69 42.65
C GLY A 226 16.82 8.61 41.46
N VAL A 227 17.29 9.87 41.54
CA VAL A 227 17.26 10.82 40.42
C VAL A 227 18.12 10.32 39.27
N ALA A 228 19.39 9.98 39.55
CA ALA A 228 20.33 9.53 38.52
C ALA A 228 19.83 8.25 37.81
N LEU A 229 19.48 7.22 38.60
CA LEU A 229 19.05 5.93 38.06
C LEU A 229 17.66 6.01 37.42
N GLY A 230 16.72 6.72 38.03
CA GLY A 230 15.36 6.87 37.54
C GLY A 230 15.30 7.59 36.18
N LEU A 231 16.00 8.72 36.04
CA LEU A 231 16.07 9.45 34.77
C LEU A 231 16.83 8.67 33.67
N ALA A 232 17.91 7.99 34.05
CA ALA A 232 18.66 7.14 33.13
C ALA A 232 17.80 5.98 32.60
N LEU A 233 17.11 5.26 33.49
CA LEU A 233 16.20 4.16 33.12
C LEU A 233 15.04 4.66 32.26
N PHE A 234 14.39 5.77 32.62
CA PHE A 234 13.31 6.37 31.81
C PHE A 234 13.77 6.67 30.38
N SER A 235 14.93 7.34 30.26
CA SER A 235 15.47 7.75 28.96
C SER A 235 15.89 6.54 28.12
N LEU A 236 16.59 5.58 28.72
CA LEU A 236 17.04 4.37 28.05
C LEU A 236 15.86 3.51 27.61
N ARG A 237 14.88 3.30 28.50
CA ARG A 237 13.66 2.53 28.21
C ARG A 237 12.90 3.15 27.05
N ASN A 238 12.67 4.47 27.04
CA ASN A 238 11.96 5.12 25.94
C ASN A 238 12.70 5.04 24.60
N ARG A 239 14.04 5.20 24.60
CA ARG A 239 14.85 5.03 23.38
C ARG A 239 14.78 3.59 22.84
N MET A 240 14.95 2.60 23.71
CA MET A 240 14.88 1.19 23.32
C MET A 240 13.46 0.79 22.86
N SER A 241 12.43 1.32 23.52
CA SER A 241 11.04 1.09 23.13
C SER A 241 10.74 1.66 21.75
N ASP A 242 11.17 2.90 21.46
CA ASP A 242 11.02 3.52 20.12
C ASP A 242 11.72 2.70 19.02
N ALA A 243 12.94 2.20 19.29
CA ALA A 243 13.68 1.36 18.36
C ALA A 243 12.94 0.03 18.08
N ARG A 244 12.36 -0.60 19.12
CA ARG A 244 11.55 -1.81 18.93
C ARG A 244 10.24 -1.54 18.21
N MET A 245 9.55 -0.44 18.51
CA MET A 245 8.34 -0.03 17.79
C MET A 245 8.64 0.19 16.30
N TYR A 246 9.76 0.85 15.98
CA TYR A 246 10.20 1.05 14.60
C TYR A 246 10.49 -0.29 13.91
N ALA A 247 11.22 -1.19 14.58
CA ALA A 247 11.50 -2.52 14.05
C ALA A 247 10.21 -3.35 13.83
N ALA A 248 9.25 -3.28 14.74
CA ALA A 248 7.96 -3.96 14.63
C ALA A 248 7.11 -3.39 13.48
N ALA A 249 7.06 -2.06 13.34
CA ALA A 249 6.36 -1.44 12.22
C ALA A 249 6.99 -1.83 10.87
N ARG A 250 8.33 -1.86 10.80
CA ARG A 250 9.06 -2.30 9.61
C ARG A 250 8.88 -3.79 9.31
N ALA A 251 8.72 -4.63 10.33
CA ALA A 251 8.47 -6.06 10.15
C ALA A 251 7.05 -6.35 9.60
N ARG A 252 6.04 -5.56 10.02
CA ARG A 252 4.68 -5.65 9.48
C ARG A 252 4.58 -5.06 8.06
N ASP A 253 5.34 -3.99 7.80
CA ASP A 253 5.46 -3.33 6.50
C ASP A 253 4.11 -2.95 5.85
N ASP A 254 3.17 -2.47 6.67
CA ASP A 254 1.83 -2.05 6.24
C ASP A 254 1.55 -0.58 6.62
N VAL A 255 0.54 -0.01 5.97
CA VAL A 255 0.13 1.40 6.14
C VAL A 255 -0.31 1.68 7.58
N ALA A 256 -1.08 0.77 8.19
CA ALA A 256 -1.64 0.97 9.52
C ALA A 256 -0.54 0.99 10.60
N ALA A 257 0.46 0.11 10.49
CA ALA A 257 1.60 0.03 11.38
C ALA A 257 2.48 1.29 11.28
N TYR A 258 2.75 1.79 10.08
CA TYR A 258 3.49 3.03 9.89
C TYR A 258 2.72 4.26 10.39
N GLN A 259 1.41 4.35 10.17
CA GLN A 259 0.58 5.42 10.71
C GLN A 259 0.58 5.41 12.25
N ARG A 260 0.40 4.24 12.88
CA ARG A 260 0.48 4.10 14.34
C ARG A 260 1.86 4.47 14.89
N TYR A 261 2.94 4.14 14.17
CA TYR A 261 4.28 4.59 14.53
C TYR A 261 4.40 6.11 14.42
N ILE A 262 3.90 6.76 13.36
CA ILE A 262 3.97 8.23 13.22
C ILE A 262 3.22 8.94 14.35
N THR A 263 2.08 8.40 14.79
CA THR A 263 1.31 9.02 15.90
C THR A 263 2.05 8.97 17.24
N ARG A 264 2.91 7.97 17.45
CA ARG A 264 3.48 7.67 18.78
C ARG A 264 5.00 7.81 18.83
N GLY A 265 5.68 7.23 17.87
CA GLY A 265 7.14 7.17 17.74
C GLY A 265 7.77 8.55 17.57
N ARG A 266 9.04 8.66 17.96
CA ARG A 266 9.78 9.94 17.96
C ARG A 266 11.07 9.88 17.17
N GLY A 267 11.76 8.73 17.10
CA GLY A 267 13.11 8.64 16.55
C GLY A 267 13.17 8.64 15.01
N HIS A 268 12.22 7.98 14.35
CA HIS A 268 12.30 7.70 12.90
C HIS A 268 11.15 8.31 12.09
N GLY A 269 10.42 9.29 12.65
CA GLY A 269 9.21 9.87 12.05
C GLY A 269 9.43 10.45 10.64
N GLY A 270 10.58 11.06 10.38
CA GLY A 270 10.91 11.59 9.05
C GLY A 270 11.08 10.48 7.99
N VAL A 271 11.80 9.41 8.32
CA VAL A 271 12.02 8.28 7.40
C VAL A 271 10.71 7.53 7.15
N VAL A 272 9.91 7.32 8.20
CA VAL A 272 8.63 6.62 8.07
C VAL A 272 7.65 7.44 7.24
N SER A 273 7.53 8.75 7.49
CA SER A 273 6.58 9.61 6.77
C SER A 273 6.98 9.91 5.33
N GLN A 274 8.27 10.05 5.03
CA GLN A 274 8.74 10.43 3.68
C GLN A 274 9.03 9.23 2.77
N VAL A 275 9.32 8.06 3.34
CA VAL A 275 9.77 6.89 2.57
C VAL A 275 8.89 5.67 2.80
N LEU A 276 8.79 5.17 4.04
CA LEU A 276 8.20 3.86 4.30
C LEU A 276 6.66 3.85 4.13
N LEU A 277 5.98 4.85 4.69
CA LEU A 277 4.53 5.00 4.55
C LEU A 277 4.14 5.23 3.08
N PRO A 278 4.72 6.20 2.35
CA PRO A 278 4.43 6.37 0.93
C PRO A 278 4.72 5.12 0.11
N ARG A 279 5.75 4.34 0.44
CA ARG A 279 6.06 3.09 -0.28
C ARG A 279 5.02 2.01 -0.02
N ALA A 280 4.51 1.89 1.20
CA ALA A 280 3.41 0.98 1.52
C ALA A 280 2.12 1.36 0.78
N GLU A 281 1.79 2.65 0.72
CA GLU A 281 0.62 3.14 -0.01
C GLU A 281 0.78 3.02 -1.53
N LEU A 282 1.99 3.25 -2.08
CA LEU A 282 2.29 3.02 -3.49
C LEU A 282 2.07 1.54 -3.86
N ARG A 283 2.46 0.58 -3.01
CA ARG A 283 2.18 -0.84 -3.25
C ARG A 283 0.70 -1.14 -3.35
N LEU A 284 -0.14 -0.51 -2.51
CA LEU A 284 -1.59 -0.65 -2.61
C LEU A 284 -2.14 -0.02 -3.90
N ALA A 285 -1.61 1.14 -4.32
CA ALA A 285 -1.99 1.76 -5.59
C ALA A 285 -1.60 0.88 -6.79
N VAL A 286 -0.39 0.31 -6.78
CA VAL A 286 0.08 -0.62 -7.82
C VAL A 286 -0.76 -1.90 -7.85
N ALA A 287 -1.16 -2.44 -6.69
CA ALA A 287 -2.01 -3.63 -6.62
C ALA A 287 -3.40 -3.43 -7.24
N LYS A 288 -3.91 -2.18 -7.30
CA LYS A 288 -5.16 -1.86 -8.02
C LYS A 288 -5.02 -1.97 -9.55
N GLY A 289 -3.80 -1.93 -10.09
CA GLY A 289 -3.52 -2.12 -11.52
C GLY A 289 -4.01 -1.00 -12.44
N SER A 290 -4.36 0.17 -11.91
CA SER A 290 -4.84 1.31 -12.70
C SER A 290 -3.88 2.49 -12.66
N VAL A 291 -3.80 3.23 -13.76
CA VAL A 291 -2.99 4.47 -13.83
C VAL A 291 -3.60 5.53 -12.91
N GLU A 292 -4.92 5.56 -12.81
CA GLU A 292 -5.67 6.47 -11.94
C GLU A 292 -5.29 6.29 -10.48
N ALA A 293 -5.13 5.05 -10.00
CA ALA A 293 -4.74 4.81 -8.61
C ALA A 293 -3.36 5.38 -8.28
N ILE A 294 -2.43 5.35 -9.25
CA ILE A 294 -1.08 5.91 -9.10
C ILE A 294 -1.14 7.44 -9.22
N ASP A 295 -1.94 7.98 -10.12
CA ASP A 295 -2.13 9.43 -10.25
C ASP A 295 -2.85 10.02 -9.02
N ASP A 296 -3.78 9.30 -8.41
CA ASP A 296 -4.39 9.63 -7.10
C ASP A 296 -3.33 9.70 -6.00
N PHE A 297 -2.43 8.72 -5.97
CA PHE A 297 -1.30 8.71 -5.04
C PHE A 297 -0.36 9.90 -5.26
N ILE A 298 -0.01 10.22 -6.51
CA ILE A 298 0.83 11.39 -6.86
C ILE A 298 0.18 12.69 -6.39
N ARG A 299 -1.15 12.83 -6.54
CA ARG A 299 -1.89 13.99 -6.06
C ARG A 299 -1.90 14.10 -4.53
N ALA A 300 -2.06 12.97 -3.84
CA ALA A 300 -2.04 12.93 -2.38
C ALA A 300 -0.64 13.21 -1.81
N TYR A 301 0.42 12.80 -2.51
CA TYR A 301 1.81 12.89 -2.06
C TYR A 301 2.75 13.54 -3.10
N PRO A 302 2.66 14.87 -3.31
CA PRO A 302 3.44 15.56 -4.33
C PRO A 302 4.95 15.60 -4.04
N LYS A 303 5.36 15.45 -2.76
CA LYS A 303 6.76 15.42 -2.34
C LYS A 303 7.00 14.22 -1.42
N THR A 304 7.69 13.20 -1.92
CA THR A 304 8.09 11.99 -1.17
C THR A 304 9.55 11.68 -1.42
N GLY A 305 10.17 10.86 -0.57
CA GLY A 305 11.52 10.36 -0.78
C GLY A 305 11.62 9.27 -1.86
N ILE A 306 10.50 8.85 -2.46
CA ILE A 306 10.40 7.71 -3.39
C ILE A 306 9.95 8.12 -4.80
N GLN A 307 10.17 9.37 -5.21
CA GLN A 307 9.70 9.89 -6.51
C GLN A 307 10.15 9.03 -7.72
N ALA A 308 11.36 8.47 -7.66
CA ALA A 308 11.87 7.57 -8.70
C ALA A 308 11.03 6.28 -8.83
N GLU A 309 10.63 5.68 -7.69
CA GLU A 309 9.78 4.48 -7.66
C GLU A 309 8.37 4.79 -8.17
N VAL A 310 7.82 5.94 -7.79
CA VAL A 310 6.50 6.40 -8.25
C VAL A 310 6.50 6.62 -9.76
N ALA A 311 7.54 7.27 -10.30
CA ALA A 311 7.71 7.47 -11.73
C ALA A 311 7.83 6.13 -12.49
N ALA A 312 8.59 5.17 -11.93
CA ALA A 312 8.72 3.84 -12.51
C ALA A 312 7.38 3.07 -12.50
N ALA A 313 6.66 3.09 -11.37
CA ALA A 313 5.34 2.47 -11.24
C ALA A 313 4.32 3.06 -12.22
N ARG A 314 4.30 4.39 -12.37
CA ARG A 314 3.43 5.07 -13.33
C ARG A 314 3.74 4.67 -14.77
N ARG A 315 5.03 4.60 -15.15
CA ARG A 315 5.44 4.14 -16.50
C ARG A 315 5.02 2.70 -16.75
N ALA A 316 5.19 1.81 -15.77
CA ALA A 316 4.78 0.41 -15.89
C ALA A 316 3.24 0.27 -16.06
N ALA A 317 2.46 1.04 -15.29
CA ALA A 317 1.00 1.05 -15.43
C ALA A 317 0.54 1.61 -16.79
N LEU A 318 1.21 2.64 -17.31
CA LEU A 318 0.95 3.18 -18.64
C LEU A 318 1.29 2.17 -19.74
N ALA A 319 2.40 1.44 -19.61
CA ALA A 319 2.75 0.36 -20.54
C ALA A 319 1.70 -0.76 -20.52
N ALA A 320 1.23 -1.17 -19.34
CA ALA A 320 0.16 -2.16 -19.23
C ALA A 320 -1.19 -1.66 -19.78
N ALA A 321 -1.47 -0.36 -19.70
CA ALA A 321 -2.64 0.25 -20.33
C ALA A 321 -2.53 0.27 -21.86
N LEU A 322 -1.32 0.51 -22.40
CA LEU A 322 -1.05 0.40 -23.84
C LEU A 322 -1.20 -1.04 -24.34
N GLU A 323 -0.67 -2.03 -23.62
CA GLU A 323 -0.84 -3.45 -23.99
C GLU A 323 -2.32 -3.87 -23.97
N ARG A 324 -3.13 -3.39 -23.02
CA ARG A 324 -4.58 -3.62 -23.05
C ARG A 324 -5.25 -3.00 -24.28
N ALA A 325 -4.83 -1.79 -24.69
CA ALA A 325 -5.33 -1.18 -25.92
C ALA A 325 -4.89 -1.98 -27.16
N ARG A 326 -3.68 -2.54 -27.13
CA ARG A 326 -3.14 -3.41 -28.18
C ARG A 326 -3.92 -4.72 -28.31
N GLU A 327 -4.34 -5.34 -27.21
CA GLU A 327 -5.15 -6.57 -27.20
C GLU A 327 -6.52 -6.37 -27.89
N VAL A 328 -7.10 -5.18 -27.80
CA VAL A 328 -8.33 -4.83 -28.55
C VAL A 328 -8.07 -4.81 -30.06
N GLY A 329 -6.87 -4.40 -30.48
CA GLY A 329 -6.42 -4.48 -31.86
C GLY A 329 -7.10 -3.49 -32.81
N THR A 330 -7.61 -2.37 -32.31
CA THR A 330 -8.26 -1.32 -33.11
C THR A 330 -7.54 0.02 -32.94
N LEU A 331 -7.59 0.84 -33.99
CA LEU A 331 -7.03 2.19 -33.94
C LEU A 331 -7.79 3.07 -32.94
N ALA A 332 -9.11 2.87 -32.82
CA ALA A 332 -9.94 3.56 -31.83
C ALA A 332 -9.47 3.32 -30.38
N ALA A 333 -9.09 2.09 -30.03
CA ALA A 333 -8.60 1.78 -28.68
C ALA A 333 -7.25 2.46 -28.39
N LEU A 334 -6.35 2.49 -29.37
CA LEU A 334 -5.07 3.20 -29.26
C LEU A 334 -5.28 4.70 -29.10
N VAL A 335 -6.13 5.32 -29.94
CA VAL A 335 -6.43 6.76 -29.84
C VAL A 335 -7.08 7.10 -28.50
N ALA A 336 -8.02 6.27 -28.02
CA ALA A 336 -8.62 6.46 -26.70
C ALA A 336 -7.60 6.39 -25.55
N PHE A 337 -6.56 5.54 -25.67
CA PHE A 337 -5.44 5.53 -24.74
C PHE A 337 -4.65 6.85 -24.77
N ALA A 338 -4.32 7.35 -25.96
CA ALA A 338 -3.57 8.60 -26.12
C ALA A 338 -4.36 9.82 -25.62
N GLU A 339 -5.68 9.86 -25.86
CA GLU A 339 -6.58 10.90 -25.36
C GLU A 339 -6.70 10.87 -23.83
N ARG A 340 -6.82 9.67 -23.24
CA ARG A 340 -6.90 9.49 -21.78
C ARG A 340 -5.57 9.85 -21.09
N TYR A 341 -4.44 9.62 -21.76
CA TYR A 341 -3.11 9.87 -21.20
C TYR A 341 -2.20 10.70 -22.13
N PRO A 342 -2.45 12.01 -22.35
CA PRO A 342 -1.72 12.81 -23.35
C PRO A 342 -0.21 12.94 -23.13
N LYS A 343 0.29 12.63 -21.93
CA LYS A 343 1.72 12.66 -21.56
C LYS A 343 2.18 11.26 -21.10
N HIS A 344 1.84 10.23 -21.86
CA HIS A 344 2.22 8.85 -21.53
C HIS A 344 3.73 8.58 -21.70
N GLY A 345 4.43 9.33 -22.56
CA GLY A 345 5.88 9.18 -22.77
C GLY A 345 6.29 7.84 -23.41
N LEU A 346 5.37 7.26 -24.18
CA LEU A 346 5.48 5.96 -24.87
C LEU A 346 5.32 6.12 -26.39
N ASP A 347 5.70 7.28 -26.92
CA ASP A 347 5.39 7.69 -28.30
C ASP A 347 5.92 6.69 -29.34
N LYS A 348 7.11 6.14 -29.12
CA LYS A 348 7.69 5.12 -30.00
C LYS A 348 6.84 3.85 -30.02
N ALA A 349 6.56 3.26 -28.86
CA ALA A 349 5.77 2.03 -28.76
C ALA A 349 4.34 2.21 -29.29
N PHE A 350 3.73 3.36 -29.03
CA PHE A 350 2.43 3.73 -29.58
C PHE A 350 2.44 3.78 -31.12
N ASN A 351 3.43 4.47 -31.71
CA ASN A 351 3.56 4.58 -33.16
C ASN A 351 3.89 3.24 -33.83
N ASP A 352 4.73 2.41 -33.20
CA ASP A 352 5.07 1.07 -33.69
C ASP A 352 3.81 0.18 -33.77
N GLU A 353 2.96 0.19 -32.73
CA GLU A 353 1.69 -0.56 -32.74
C GLU A 353 0.66 0.02 -33.71
N ARG A 354 0.59 1.35 -33.84
CA ARG A 354 -0.24 1.99 -34.86
C ARG A 354 0.16 1.53 -36.25
N HIS A 355 1.45 1.55 -36.57
CA HIS A 355 1.98 1.08 -37.85
C HIS A 355 1.65 -0.40 -38.09
N ALA A 356 1.79 -1.24 -37.05
CA ALA A 356 1.45 -2.65 -37.13
C ALA A 356 -0.01 -2.92 -37.52
N LEU A 357 -0.96 -2.07 -37.10
CA LEU A 357 -2.36 -2.18 -37.54
C LEU A 357 -2.53 -1.95 -39.05
N TYR A 358 -1.84 -0.95 -39.61
CA TYR A 358 -1.84 -0.71 -41.06
C TYR A 358 -1.18 -1.86 -41.84
N VAL A 359 -0.08 -2.41 -41.33
CA VAL A 359 0.58 -3.59 -41.93
C VAL A 359 -0.35 -4.81 -41.90
N ARG A 360 -1.03 -5.08 -40.78
CA ARG A 360 -2.02 -6.17 -40.68
C ARG A 360 -3.19 -5.99 -41.66
N ALA A 361 -3.63 -4.75 -41.87
CA ALA A 361 -4.68 -4.45 -42.85
C ALA A 361 -4.21 -4.73 -44.30
N LEU A 362 -2.96 -4.37 -44.62
CA LEU A 362 -2.35 -4.71 -45.91
C LEU A 362 -2.24 -6.23 -46.10
N ASP A 363 -1.79 -6.96 -45.09
CA ASP A 363 -1.65 -8.42 -45.14
C ASP A 363 -3.01 -9.11 -45.27
N ARG A 364 -4.06 -8.56 -44.63
CA ARG A 364 -5.43 -9.03 -44.82
C ARG A 364 -5.88 -8.84 -46.27
N TYR A 365 -5.68 -7.64 -46.82
CA TYR A 365 -6.02 -7.36 -48.21
C TYR A 365 -5.29 -8.31 -49.20
N LYS A 366 -3.99 -8.53 -49.00
CA LYS A 366 -3.20 -9.48 -49.82
C LYS A 366 -3.73 -10.91 -49.83
N ARG A 367 -4.48 -11.33 -48.80
CA ARG A 367 -5.13 -12.66 -48.76
C ARG A 367 -6.45 -12.70 -49.52
N GLU A 368 -7.07 -11.55 -49.72
CA GLU A 368 -8.37 -11.41 -50.40
C GLU A 368 -8.22 -11.02 -51.87
N MET A 369 -7.04 -10.57 -52.30
CA MET A 369 -6.77 -10.14 -53.67
C MET A 369 -6.73 -11.33 -54.68
N PRO A 370 -7.17 -11.12 -55.93
CA PRO A 370 -6.99 -12.08 -57.02
C PRO A 370 -5.51 -12.28 -57.40
N GLU A 371 -5.18 -13.44 -57.99
CA GLU A 371 -3.85 -13.67 -58.57
C GLU A 371 -3.57 -12.69 -59.73
N GLY A 372 -2.31 -12.26 -59.87
CA GLY A 372 -1.90 -11.29 -60.89
C GLY A 372 -2.24 -9.81 -60.60
N SER A 373 -2.79 -9.49 -59.43
CA SER A 373 -3.17 -8.12 -59.03
C SER A 373 -2.12 -7.40 -58.16
N GLU A 374 -0.82 -7.65 -58.39
CA GLU A 374 0.27 -7.11 -57.56
C GLU A 374 0.31 -5.57 -57.53
N GLN A 375 -0.02 -4.93 -58.66
CA GLN A 375 -0.12 -3.46 -58.75
C GLN A 375 -1.17 -2.89 -57.79
N ASN A 376 -2.26 -3.63 -57.52
CA ASN A 376 -3.28 -3.21 -56.57
C ASN A 376 -2.75 -3.29 -55.13
N ALA A 377 -1.95 -4.32 -54.81
CA ALA A 377 -1.32 -4.44 -53.49
C ALA A 377 -0.31 -3.30 -53.22
N ASP A 378 0.47 -2.91 -54.23
CA ASP A 378 1.38 -1.78 -54.13
C ASP A 378 0.64 -0.44 -53.98
N PHE A 379 -0.47 -0.27 -54.71
CA PHE A 379 -1.33 0.89 -54.51
C PHE A 379 -1.94 0.92 -53.11
N VAL A 380 -2.48 -0.20 -52.60
CA VAL A 380 -3.04 -0.28 -51.25
C VAL A 380 -1.99 0.01 -50.19
N ARG A 381 -0.74 -0.45 -50.37
CA ARG A 381 0.39 -0.09 -49.49
C ARG A 381 0.59 1.43 -49.43
N ARG A 382 0.57 2.12 -50.57
CA ARG A 382 0.67 3.60 -50.63
C ARG A 382 -0.55 4.29 -50.02
N LEU A 383 -1.76 3.79 -50.27
CA LEU A 383 -3.00 4.30 -49.69
C LEU A 383 -2.99 4.22 -48.15
N LEU A 384 -2.58 3.07 -47.60
CA LEU A 384 -2.48 2.88 -46.15
C LEU A 384 -1.37 3.73 -45.53
N ALA A 385 -0.23 3.91 -46.22
CA ALA A 385 0.83 4.83 -45.78
C ALA A 385 0.35 6.30 -45.77
N TYR A 386 -0.43 6.71 -46.78
CA TYR A 386 -1.08 8.02 -46.79
C TYR A 386 -2.05 8.16 -45.62
N ALA A 387 -2.85 7.13 -45.36
CA ALA A 387 -3.82 7.13 -44.27
C ALA A 387 -3.18 7.18 -42.88
N GLU A 388 -2.06 6.47 -42.68
CA GLU A 388 -1.27 6.54 -41.45
C GLU A 388 -0.71 7.95 -41.21
N ARG A 389 -0.22 8.62 -42.28
CA ARG A 389 0.34 9.97 -42.18
C ARG A 389 -0.70 11.04 -41.86
N VAL A 390 -1.86 10.99 -42.51
CA VAL A 390 -2.96 11.96 -42.28
C VAL A 390 -3.63 11.68 -40.94
N GLY A 391 -3.74 10.41 -40.57
CA GLY A 391 -4.43 9.95 -39.39
C GLY A 391 -5.96 9.99 -39.53
N PRO A 392 -6.65 9.33 -38.60
CA PRO A 392 -8.10 9.32 -38.57
C PRO A 392 -8.67 10.62 -37.97
N LYS A 393 -9.95 10.89 -38.23
CA LYS A 393 -10.73 11.99 -37.63
C LYS A 393 -11.85 11.42 -36.77
N SER A 394 -12.12 12.10 -35.66
CA SER A 394 -13.26 11.78 -34.79
C SER A 394 -14.55 12.29 -35.45
N THR A 395 -15.53 11.40 -35.62
CA THR A 395 -16.86 11.73 -36.17
C THR A 395 -17.95 11.25 -35.21
N PRO A 396 -19.21 11.71 -35.34
CA PRO A 396 -20.33 11.21 -34.52
C PRO A 396 -20.55 9.68 -34.61
N GLN A 397 -20.01 9.06 -35.66
CA GLN A 397 -20.13 7.62 -35.93
C GLN A 397 -18.86 6.85 -35.48
N GLY A 398 -17.97 7.50 -34.72
CA GLY A 398 -16.69 6.94 -34.28
C GLY A 398 -15.50 7.44 -35.09
N LEU A 399 -14.38 6.75 -34.93
CA LEU A 399 -13.13 7.10 -35.57
C LEU A 399 -13.15 6.69 -37.06
N ARG A 400 -12.89 7.63 -37.97
CA ARG A 400 -12.89 7.39 -39.42
C ARG A 400 -11.56 7.77 -40.04
N GLY A 401 -11.02 6.89 -40.89
CA GLY A 401 -9.84 7.19 -41.71
C GLY A 401 -10.11 8.27 -42.77
N PRO A 402 -9.10 8.65 -43.56
CA PRO A 402 -9.34 9.52 -44.72
C PRO A 402 -10.33 8.87 -45.69
N ALA A 403 -11.22 9.71 -46.22
CA ALA A 403 -12.22 9.29 -47.19
C ALA A 403 -11.64 9.23 -48.61
N VAL A 404 -11.78 8.06 -49.22
CA VAL A 404 -11.56 7.84 -50.64
C VAL A 404 -12.86 8.14 -51.39
N GLN A 405 -12.82 9.13 -52.27
CA GLN A 405 -14.00 9.55 -53.02
C GLN A 405 -14.12 8.80 -54.35
N VAL A 406 -15.27 8.18 -54.60
CA VAL A 406 -15.60 7.61 -55.91
C VAL A 406 -16.32 8.67 -56.73
N ARG A 407 -15.69 9.13 -57.81
CA ARG A 407 -16.16 10.26 -58.64
C ARG A 407 -16.28 9.83 -60.10
N PHE A 408 -17.29 10.33 -60.79
CA PHE A 408 -17.49 10.08 -62.23
C PHE A 408 -17.10 11.30 -63.06
N ARG A 409 -16.46 11.06 -64.21
CA ARG A 409 -16.17 12.07 -65.22
C ARG A 409 -16.80 11.65 -66.55
N ARG A 410 -17.77 12.42 -67.03
CA ARG A 410 -18.40 12.19 -68.34
C ARG A 410 -17.54 12.79 -69.43
N LEU A 411 -17.26 12.00 -70.46
CA LEU A 411 -16.58 12.47 -71.67
C LEU A 411 -17.57 12.55 -72.83
N PRO A 412 -17.45 13.55 -73.71
CA PRO A 412 -18.32 13.66 -74.87
C PRO A 412 -18.17 12.44 -75.78
N SER A 413 -19.28 12.03 -76.39
CA SER A 413 -19.27 10.95 -77.38
C SER A 413 -18.58 11.38 -78.66
N GLN A 414 -17.96 10.44 -79.37
CA GLN A 414 -17.30 10.68 -80.66
C GLN A 414 -18.12 10.22 -81.86
N ASP A 415 -19.12 9.36 -81.65
CA ASP A 415 -19.82 8.66 -82.73
C ASP A 415 -21.34 8.57 -82.56
N LEU A 416 -21.92 8.98 -81.42
CA LEU A 416 -23.37 8.94 -81.21
C LEU A 416 -24.15 9.80 -82.21
N GLU A 417 -23.60 10.93 -82.65
CA GLU A 417 -24.23 11.76 -83.69
C GLU A 417 -24.32 11.03 -85.04
N ARG A 418 -23.28 10.30 -85.43
CA ARG A 418 -23.32 9.44 -86.64
C ARG A 418 -24.34 8.31 -86.47
N ALA A 419 -24.52 7.84 -85.26
CA ALA A 419 -25.51 6.84 -84.91
C ALA A 419 -26.94 7.38 -85.14
N ASP A 420 -27.22 8.61 -84.72
CA ASP A 420 -28.49 9.27 -85.01
C ASP A 420 -28.78 9.35 -86.51
N GLU A 421 -27.78 9.71 -87.33
CA GLU A 421 -27.92 9.74 -88.80
C GLU A 421 -28.28 8.37 -89.39
N LEU A 422 -27.69 7.29 -88.87
CA LEU A 422 -27.99 5.93 -89.31
C LEU A 422 -29.42 5.51 -88.92
N VAL A 423 -29.88 5.92 -87.73
CA VAL A 423 -31.24 5.67 -87.27
C VAL A 423 -32.27 6.42 -88.11
N MET A 424 -31.99 7.68 -88.47
CA MET A 424 -32.87 8.51 -89.32
C MET A 424 -33.07 7.91 -90.72
N LYS A 425 -32.07 7.21 -91.25
CA LYS A 425 -32.15 6.54 -92.56
C LYS A 425 -32.95 5.24 -92.55
N SER A 426 -33.35 4.75 -91.37
CA SER A 426 -34.08 3.49 -91.26
C SER A 426 -35.57 3.63 -91.60
N PRO A 427 -36.18 2.66 -92.33
CA PRO A 427 -37.64 2.60 -92.52
C PRO A 427 -38.44 2.49 -91.21
N MET A 428 -37.75 2.17 -90.11
CA MET A 428 -38.30 1.92 -88.78
C MET A 428 -38.24 3.15 -87.87
N PHE A 429 -37.68 4.27 -88.37
CA PHE A 429 -37.58 5.53 -87.66
C PHE A 429 -38.97 6.08 -87.28
N SER A 430 -39.17 6.41 -86.01
CA SER A 430 -40.46 6.87 -85.47
C SER A 430 -40.44 8.34 -85.01
N GLY A 431 -39.40 9.09 -85.39
CA GLY A 431 -39.17 10.49 -85.04
C GLY A 431 -38.03 10.68 -84.03
N VAL A 432 -37.96 11.85 -83.40
CA VAL A 432 -36.90 12.22 -82.43
C VAL A 432 -36.82 11.26 -81.23
N THR A 433 -37.87 10.49 -80.96
CA THR A 433 -37.89 9.42 -79.96
C THR A 433 -37.03 8.20 -80.32
N SER A 434 -36.62 8.03 -81.58
CA SER A 434 -35.73 6.92 -81.97
C SER A 434 -34.25 7.25 -81.78
N LEU A 435 -33.89 8.54 -81.58
CA LEU A 435 -32.49 8.99 -81.58
C LEU A 435 -31.77 8.57 -80.28
N PRO A 436 -30.68 7.78 -80.36
CA PRO A 436 -29.89 7.39 -79.19
C PRO A 436 -29.37 8.55 -78.35
N THR A 437 -28.93 9.66 -78.97
CA THR A 437 -28.38 10.82 -78.23
C THR A 437 -29.34 11.39 -77.20
N ARG A 438 -30.65 11.35 -77.48
CA ARG A 438 -31.71 11.79 -76.56
C ARG A 438 -31.74 10.99 -75.26
N TYR A 439 -31.21 9.77 -75.25
CA TYR A 439 -31.21 8.87 -74.10
C TYR A 439 -29.90 8.87 -73.33
N VAL A 440 -28.85 9.46 -73.89
CA VAL A 440 -27.52 9.59 -73.27
C VAL A 440 -27.37 11.02 -72.73
N ASP A 441 -28.16 11.34 -71.72
CA ASP A 441 -28.21 12.66 -71.10
C ASP A 441 -27.93 12.59 -69.59
N ALA A 442 -27.67 13.74 -68.98
CA ALA A 442 -27.33 13.82 -67.56
C ALA A 442 -28.43 13.27 -66.64
N THR A 443 -29.70 13.53 -66.96
CA THR A 443 -30.83 13.13 -66.11
C THR A 443 -30.97 11.61 -66.01
N ARG A 444 -30.57 10.88 -67.05
CA ARG A 444 -30.58 9.40 -67.06
C ARG A 444 -29.28 8.78 -66.57
N LEU A 445 -28.15 9.46 -66.72
CA LEU A 445 -26.83 8.98 -66.31
C LEU A 445 -26.54 9.26 -64.82
N ASP A 446 -26.97 10.39 -64.26
CA ASP A 446 -26.72 10.76 -62.85
C ASP A 446 -27.19 9.64 -61.88
N PRO A 447 -28.38 9.04 -62.03
CA PRO A 447 -28.81 7.97 -61.14
C PRO A 447 -27.96 6.70 -61.26
N GLN A 448 -27.44 6.39 -62.45
CA GLN A 448 -26.59 5.21 -62.66
C GLN A 448 -25.21 5.43 -62.06
N GLU A 449 -24.61 6.61 -62.30
CA GLU A 449 -23.35 6.99 -61.67
C GLU A 449 -23.43 6.98 -60.15
N LYS A 450 -24.48 7.56 -59.56
CA LYS A 450 -24.65 7.57 -58.11
C LYS A 450 -24.77 6.15 -57.56
N ARG A 451 -25.56 5.29 -58.19
CA ARG A 451 -25.69 3.87 -57.79
C ARG A 451 -24.37 3.14 -57.88
N THR A 452 -23.64 3.29 -58.98
CA THR A 452 -22.34 2.62 -59.17
C THR A 452 -21.27 3.20 -58.26
N ALA A 453 -21.26 4.52 -58.01
CA ALA A 453 -20.37 5.14 -57.03
C ALA A 453 -20.58 4.55 -55.64
N THR A 454 -21.85 4.44 -55.21
CA THR A 454 -22.21 3.79 -53.95
C THR A 454 -21.79 2.32 -53.93
N ALA A 455 -22.09 1.55 -54.98
CA ALA A 455 -21.75 0.13 -55.06
C ALA A 455 -20.23 -0.11 -55.07
N LEU A 456 -19.46 0.74 -55.74
CA LEU A 456 -18.00 0.72 -55.75
C LEU A 456 -17.44 1.09 -54.38
N ALA A 457 -17.97 2.14 -53.73
CA ALA A 457 -17.56 2.56 -52.40
C ALA A 457 -17.82 1.44 -51.37
N GLU A 458 -19.02 0.87 -51.35
CA GLU A 458 -19.37 -0.28 -50.50
C GLU A 458 -18.57 -1.54 -50.86
N GLY A 459 -18.25 -1.74 -52.14
CA GLY A 459 -17.41 -2.82 -52.64
C GLY A 459 -16.00 -2.75 -52.09
N LEU A 460 -15.35 -1.60 -52.25
CA LEU A 460 -13.98 -1.35 -51.78
C LEU A 460 -13.89 -1.31 -50.26
N ALA A 461 -14.90 -0.74 -49.58
CA ALA A 461 -14.93 -0.66 -48.12
C ALA A 461 -14.91 -2.03 -47.43
N ARG A 462 -15.32 -3.12 -48.09
CA ARG A 462 -15.33 -4.47 -47.50
C ARG A 462 -13.96 -4.97 -47.07
N GLY A 463 -12.90 -4.53 -47.75
CA GLY A 463 -11.53 -4.94 -47.47
C GLY A 463 -10.86 -4.19 -46.31
N PHE A 464 -11.46 -3.11 -45.82
CA PHE A 464 -10.80 -2.16 -44.93
C PHE A 464 -11.63 -1.84 -43.70
N ALA A 465 -10.98 -1.72 -42.55
CA ALA A 465 -11.62 -1.21 -41.36
C ALA A 465 -11.92 0.29 -41.55
N PRO A 466 -13.13 0.79 -41.21
CA PRO A 466 -13.48 2.20 -41.44
C PRO A 466 -12.63 3.21 -40.67
N GLU A 467 -11.97 2.77 -39.61
CA GLU A 467 -11.02 3.57 -38.84
C GLU A 467 -9.69 3.82 -39.59
N LEU A 468 -9.35 2.97 -40.57
CA LEU A 468 -8.12 3.09 -41.37
C LEU A 468 -8.37 3.89 -42.65
N VAL A 469 -9.41 3.53 -43.40
CA VAL A 469 -9.81 4.18 -44.66
C VAL A 469 -11.32 4.05 -44.81
N THR A 470 -11.98 5.09 -45.30
CA THR A 470 -13.39 5.03 -45.70
C THR A 470 -13.54 5.25 -47.20
N PHE A 471 -14.65 4.78 -47.77
CA PHE A 471 -14.99 5.01 -49.17
C PHE A 471 -16.36 5.63 -49.24
N GLU A 472 -16.50 6.70 -50.01
CA GLU A 472 -17.76 7.43 -50.15
C GLU A 472 -17.96 7.94 -51.58
N PRO A 473 -19.21 8.05 -52.06
CA PRO A 473 -19.48 8.71 -53.33
C PRO A 473 -19.15 10.21 -53.23
N GLY A 474 -18.34 10.69 -54.17
CA GLY A 474 -18.00 12.12 -54.29
C GLY A 474 -18.80 12.81 -55.39
N PRO A 475 -18.76 14.16 -55.45
CA PRO A 475 -19.37 14.91 -56.55
C PRO A 475 -18.71 14.53 -57.89
N PRO A 476 -19.43 14.61 -59.02
CA PRO A 476 -18.84 14.38 -60.33
C PRO A 476 -17.66 15.31 -60.58
N PHE A 477 -16.77 14.90 -61.47
CA PHE A 477 -15.63 15.69 -61.91
C PHE A 477 -16.01 16.36 -63.23
N GLU A 478 -16.03 17.70 -63.24
CA GLU A 478 -16.25 18.50 -64.45
C GLU A 478 -14.89 18.71 -65.13
N GLY A 479 -14.83 18.50 -66.45
CA GLY A 479 -13.59 18.69 -67.21
C GLY A 479 -13.48 17.80 -68.45
N SER A 480 -12.50 18.10 -69.30
CA SER A 480 -12.23 17.35 -70.53
C SER A 480 -11.36 16.10 -70.28
N ALA A 481 -11.21 15.24 -71.28
CA ALA A 481 -10.35 14.05 -71.21
C ALA A 481 -8.85 14.40 -71.09
N GLU A 482 -8.46 15.61 -71.50
CA GLU A 482 -7.07 16.07 -71.59
C GLU A 482 -6.61 16.79 -70.31
N GLU A 483 -7.54 17.19 -69.44
CA GLU A 483 -7.22 17.83 -68.17
C GLU A 483 -6.72 16.80 -67.15
N GLN A 484 -5.56 17.11 -66.56
CA GLN A 484 -4.96 16.32 -65.49
C GLN A 484 -5.81 16.45 -64.22
N VAL A 485 -6.24 15.30 -63.70
CA VAL A 485 -7.13 15.22 -62.54
C VAL A 485 -6.34 15.50 -61.26
N SER A 486 -6.47 16.70 -60.69
CA SER A 486 -5.90 17.03 -59.37
C SER A 486 -6.90 16.76 -58.26
N VAL A 487 -6.49 16.05 -57.20
CA VAL A 487 -7.35 15.68 -56.07
C VAL A 487 -6.75 16.10 -54.74
N THR A 488 -7.58 16.59 -53.83
CA THR A 488 -7.19 16.99 -52.46
C THR A 488 -7.34 15.86 -51.44
N SER A 489 -8.14 14.84 -51.77
CA SER A 489 -8.29 13.58 -51.06
C SER A 489 -8.06 12.40 -52.01
N PRO A 490 -7.71 11.21 -51.50
CA PRO A 490 -7.69 10.00 -52.33
C PRO A 490 -8.98 9.86 -53.12
N ALA A 491 -8.89 9.59 -54.42
CA ALA A 491 -10.08 9.49 -55.26
C ALA A 491 -9.94 8.41 -56.34
N LEU A 492 -11.03 7.68 -56.55
CA LEU A 492 -11.24 6.82 -57.70
C LEU A 492 -12.07 7.59 -58.72
N VAL A 493 -11.44 8.02 -59.82
CA VAL A 493 -12.10 8.76 -60.88
C VAL A 493 -12.44 7.82 -62.04
N VAL A 494 -13.74 7.61 -62.25
CA VAL A 494 -14.29 6.79 -63.32
C VAL A 494 -14.64 7.69 -64.50
N SER A 495 -13.74 7.77 -65.47
CA SER A 495 -13.98 8.49 -66.73
C SER A 495 -14.68 7.57 -67.73
N TYR A 496 -15.74 8.04 -68.37
CA TYR A 496 -16.41 7.22 -69.40
C TYR A 496 -16.98 8.03 -70.55
N ARG A 497 -17.06 7.36 -71.71
CA ARG A 497 -17.81 7.81 -72.88
C ARG A 497 -18.75 6.71 -73.36
N VAL A 498 -19.87 7.15 -73.91
CA VAL A 498 -20.87 6.27 -74.52
C VAL A 498 -20.73 6.41 -76.03
N GLU A 499 -20.57 5.28 -76.69
CA GLU A 499 -20.39 5.15 -78.13
C GLU A 499 -21.48 4.25 -78.71
N SER A 500 -21.67 4.31 -80.02
CA SER A 500 -22.52 3.34 -80.72
C SER A 500 -21.83 1.98 -80.79
N SER A 501 -22.58 0.90 -80.58
CA SER A 501 -22.05 -0.44 -80.86
C SER A 501 -22.06 -0.79 -82.35
N GLY A 502 -22.72 0.02 -83.18
CA GLY A 502 -22.96 -0.23 -84.61
C GLY A 502 -24.06 -1.27 -84.89
N MET A 503 -24.58 -1.94 -83.87
CA MET A 503 -25.66 -2.93 -83.98
C MET A 503 -27.01 -2.25 -83.78
N ALA A 504 -27.94 -2.39 -84.73
CA ALA A 504 -29.30 -1.86 -84.62
C ALA A 504 -30.35 -2.97 -84.66
N TYR A 505 -31.42 -2.81 -83.89
CA TYR A 505 -32.61 -3.65 -83.91
C TYR A 505 -33.80 -2.82 -84.33
N GLY A 506 -34.51 -3.29 -85.37
CA GLY A 506 -35.76 -2.68 -85.83
C GLY A 506 -36.92 -3.68 -85.76
N SER A 507 -38.09 -3.23 -85.29
CA SER A 507 -39.34 -4.02 -85.33
C SER A 507 -40.49 -3.18 -85.87
N LYS A 508 -41.39 -3.79 -86.66
CA LYS A 508 -42.57 -3.12 -87.25
C LYS A 508 -43.77 -3.11 -86.32
N LYS A 509 -43.79 -4.01 -85.34
CA LYS A 509 -44.88 -4.18 -84.38
C LYS A 509 -44.28 -4.51 -83.00
N PRO A 510 -44.10 -3.52 -82.10
CA PRO A 510 -44.29 -2.07 -82.29
C PRO A 510 -43.25 -1.47 -83.27
N GLN A 511 -43.56 -0.35 -83.94
CA GLN A 511 -42.61 0.37 -84.81
C GLN A 511 -41.50 1.03 -83.98
N ILE A 512 -40.31 0.45 -83.99
CA ILE A 512 -39.15 0.92 -83.21
C ILE A 512 -37.85 0.64 -83.95
N ILE A 513 -36.85 1.50 -83.74
CA ILE A 513 -35.44 1.21 -83.98
C ILE A 513 -34.64 1.61 -82.73
N VAL A 514 -33.83 0.67 -82.24
CA VAL A 514 -32.89 0.88 -81.11
C VAL A 514 -31.51 0.49 -81.60
N MET A 515 -30.49 1.19 -81.13
CA MET A 515 -29.11 0.85 -81.37
C MET A 515 -28.43 0.43 -80.07
N GLY A 516 -27.56 -0.57 -80.16
CA GLY A 516 -26.76 -0.99 -79.03
C GLY A 516 -25.76 0.09 -78.65
N LEU A 517 -25.41 0.11 -77.37
CA LEU A 517 -24.46 1.05 -76.81
C LEU A 517 -23.16 0.36 -76.44
N LYS A 518 -22.06 1.08 -76.54
CA LYS A 518 -20.74 0.66 -76.09
C LYS A 518 -20.22 1.69 -75.09
N PHE A 519 -19.79 1.22 -73.94
CA PHE A 519 -19.24 2.07 -72.89
C PHE A 519 -17.74 1.82 -72.79
N LEU A 520 -16.98 2.91 -72.82
CA LEU A 520 -15.53 2.88 -72.61
C LEU A 520 -15.24 3.53 -71.27
N PHE A 521 -14.95 2.71 -70.27
CA PHE A 521 -14.59 3.15 -68.93
C PHE A 521 -13.06 3.17 -68.78
N LYS A 522 -12.55 4.24 -68.19
CA LYS A 522 -11.18 4.37 -67.71
C LYS A 522 -11.24 4.81 -66.25
N THR A 523 -10.68 4.02 -65.37
CA THR A 523 -10.64 4.30 -63.94
C THR A 523 -9.23 4.68 -63.53
N GLU A 524 -9.13 5.79 -62.81
CA GLU A 524 -7.86 6.34 -62.33
C GLU A 524 -7.96 6.46 -60.80
N PHE A 525 -7.18 5.65 -60.07
CA PHE A 525 -7.10 5.76 -58.63
C PHE A 525 -5.90 6.62 -58.25
N ILE A 526 -6.17 7.79 -57.68
CA ILE A 526 -5.20 8.86 -57.46
C ILE A 526 -5.07 9.12 -55.96
N LEU A 527 -3.83 9.23 -55.48
CA LEU A 527 -3.50 9.70 -54.14
C LEU A 527 -2.99 11.15 -54.20
N PRO A 528 -3.32 12.02 -53.23
CA PRO A 528 -2.84 13.40 -53.26
C PRO A 528 -1.31 13.49 -53.17
N GLY A 529 -0.70 14.14 -54.17
CA GLY A 529 0.76 14.31 -54.26
C GLY A 529 1.51 13.08 -54.77
N ASP A 530 0.80 12.07 -55.30
CA ASP A 530 1.39 10.87 -55.87
C ASP A 530 1.45 10.95 -57.40
N ALA A 531 2.58 10.53 -57.97
CA ALA A 531 2.84 10.59 -59.42
C ALA A 531 2.36 9.33 -60.17
N GLU A 532 2.06 8.24 -59.46
CA GLU A 532 1.75 6.94 -60.06
C GLU A 532 0.30 6.51 -59.78
N PRO A 533 -0.70 7.02 -60.53
CA PRO A 533 -2.08 6.58 -60.39
C PRO A 533 -2.25 5.14 -60.87
N LEU A 534 -3.15 4.40 -60.22
CA LEU A 534 -3.54 3.06 -60.70
C LEU A 534 -4.56 3.22 -61.83
N LEU A 535 -4.20 2.77 -63.03
CA LEU A 535 -5.01 2.91 -64.24
C LEU A 535 -5.59 1.57 -64.68
N THR A 536 -6.89 1.49 -64.84
CA THR A 536 -7.56 0.34 -65.47
C THR A 536 -8.57 0.79 -66.51
N SER A 537 -8.81 -0.03 -67.54
CA SER A 537 -9.77 0.28 -68.60
C SER A 537 -10.67 -0.90 -68.87
N HIS A 538 -11.97 -0.63 -69.03
CA HIS A 538 -12.99 -1.61 -69.33
C HIS A 538 -13.80 -1.18 -70.53
N LYS A 539 -13.95 -2.09 -71.49
CA LYS A 539 -14.83 -1.91 -72.65
C LYS A 539 -16.05 -2.82 -72.45
N ILE A 540 -17.23 -2.23 -72.39
CA ILE A 540 -18.49 -2.96 -72.16
C ILE A 540 -19.43 -2.65 -73.32
N ALA A 541 -19.68 -3.64 -74.18
CA ALA A 541 -20.68 -3.54 -75.23
C ALA A 541 -22.00 -4.13 -74.74
N ARG A 542 -23.10 -3.42 -74.93
CA ARG A 542 -24.44 -3.90 -74.61
C ARG A 542 -25.21 -4.23 -75.87
N GLN A 543 -25.63 -5.48 -75.93
CA GLN A 543 -26.58 -5.95 -76.92
C GLN A 543 -27.98 -5.48 -76.54
N ILE A 544 -28.84 -5.40 -77.54
CA ILE A 544 -30.20 -4.93 -77.37
C ILE A 544 -30.99 -6.05 -76.68
N PRO A 545 -31.62 -5.80 -75.52
CA PRO A 545 -32.39 -6.79 -74.78
C PRO A 545 -33.70 -7.12 -75.51
N ALA A 546 -33.64 -7.99 -76.51
CA ALA A 546 -34.78 -8.36 -77.35
C ALA A 546 -35.98 -8.89 -76.55
N GLY A 547 -35.73 -9.55 -75.40
CA GLY A 547 -36.78 -10.00 -74.48
C GLY A 547 -37.63 -8.87 -73.90
N LEU A 548 -37.04 -7.69 -73.59
CA LEU A 548 -37.79 -6.53 -73.10
C LEU A 548 -38.69 -5.93 -74.17
N ILE A 549 -38.35 -6.11 -75.46
CA ILE A 549 -39.14 -5.65 -76.59
C ILE A 549 -40.28 -6.65 -76.90
N GLN A 550 -40.01 -7.95 -76.80
CA GLN A 550 -40.97 -9.03 -77.08
C GLN A 550 -42.03 -9.22 -76.00
N GLN A 551 -41.73 -8.89 -74.74
CA GLN A 551 -42.64 -9.06 -73.60
C GLN A 551 -43.71 -7.96 -73.45
N GLN A 552 -43.67 -6.93 -74.29
CA GLN A 552 -44.63 -5.81 -74.19
C GLN A 552 -45.95 -6.16 -74.86
N VAL A 553 -47.02 -6.20 -74.06
CA VAL A 553 -48.38 -6.46 -74.51
C VAL A 553 -49.07 -5.12 -74.79
N GLY A 554 -49.29 -4.81 -76.08
CA GLY A 554 -49.93 -3.58 -76.54
C GLY A 554 -49.00 -2.61 -77.28
N SER A 555 -49.53 -1.46 -77.69
CA SER A 555 -48.77 -0.39 -78.37
C SER A 555 -48.41 0.69 -77.34
N PRO A 556 -47.23 0.65 -76.69
CA PRO A 556 -46.82 1.69 -75.75
C PRO A 556 -46.71 3.05 -76.46
N PRO A 557 -46.85 4.18 -75.74
CA PRO A 557 -46.57 5.51 -76.29
C PRO A 557 -45.16 5.57 -76.90
N ARG A 558 -45.01 6.34 -77.98
CA ARG A 558 -43.72 6.49 -78.69
C ARG A 558 -42.64 7.01 -77.74
N GLY A 559 -41.44 6.41 -77.78
CA GLY A 559 -40.30 6.80 -76.96
C GLY A 559 -40.24 6.11 -75.59
N THR A 560 -41.31 5.47 -75.13
CA THR A 560 -41.33 4.74 -73.84
C THR A 560 -40.53 3.44 -73.94
N LEU A 561 -40.67 2.70 -75.05
CA LEU A 561 -39.96 1.44 -75.25
C LEU A 561 -38.46 1.69 -75.45
N GLU A 562 -38.10 2.69 -76.27
CA GLU A 562 -36.73 3.15 -76.45
C GLU A 562 -36.11 3.56 -75.12
N ALA A 563 -36.82 4.34 -74.29
CA ALA A 563 -36.36 4.75 -72.96
C ALA A 563 -36.03 3.55 -72.08
N ILE A 564 -36.94 2.58 -71.96
CA ILE A 564 -36.76 1.38 -71.14
C ILE A 564 -35.54 0.58 -71.62
N VAL A 565 -35.37 0.43 -72.94
CA VAL A 565 -34.27 -0.33 -73.53
C VAL A 565 -32.93 0.36 -73.30
N TYR A 566 -32.82 1.67 -73.56
CA TYR A 566 -31.58 2.42 -73.32
C TYR A 566 -31.25 2.52 -71.83
N GLU A 567 -32.24 2.72 -70.95
CA GLU A 567 -32.05 2.71 -69.50
C GLU A 567 -31.59 1.35 -68.98
N ALA A 568 -32.13 0.25 -69.51
CA ALA A 568 -31.67 -1.10 -69.19
C ALA A 568 -30.21 -1.30 -69.61
N MET A 569 -29.84 -0.93 -70.84
CA MET A 569 -28.45 -1.04 -71.33
C MET A 569 -27.48 -0.19 -70.48
N MET A 570 -27.84 1.06 -70.15
CA MET A 570 -27.04 1.92 -69.28
C MET A 570 -26.89 1.28 -67.89
N ARG A 571 -28.01 0.95 -67.22
CA ARG A 571 -28.01 0.34 -65.89
C ARG A 571 -27.14 -0.90 -65.86
N GLU A 572 -27.33 -1.82 -66.80
CA GLU A 572 -26.53 -3.03 -66.88
C GLU A 572 -25.06 -2.70 -67.09
N ALA A 573 -24.69 -1.82 -68.04
CA ALA A 573 -23.28 -1.48 -68.29
C ALA A 573 -22.56 -0.95 -67.04
N PHE A 574 -23.25 -0.14 -66.24
CA PHE A 574 -22.77 0.40 -64.97
C PHE A 574 -22.70 -0.66 -63.85
N ILE A 575 -23.56 -1.67 -63.87
CA ILE A 575 -23.48 -2.86 -62.98
C ILE A 575 -22.25 -3.70 -63.35
N ASP A 576 -22.07 -4.05 -64.64
CA ASP A 576 -20.91 -4.84 -65.09
C ASP A 576 -19.60 -4.12 -64.80
N LEU A 577 -19.56 -2.79 -64.90
CA LEU A 577 -18.39 -2.01 -64.51
C LEU A 577 -18.07 -2.25 -63.04
N GLY A 578 -19.06 -2.12 -62.16
CA GLY A 578 -18.91 -2.34 -60.73
C GLY A 578 -18.38 -3.74 -60.43
N GLU A 579 -19.00 -4.76 -61.02
CA GLU A 579 -18.60 -6.16 -60.83
C GLU A 579 -17.20 -6.45 -61.36
N ARG A 580 -16.88 -6.04 -62.60
CA ARG A 580 -15.56 -6.28 -63.21
C ARG A 580 -14.45 -5.51 -62.50
N TYR A 581 -14.72 -4.28 -62.09
CA TYR A 581 -13.74 -3.50 -61.35
C TYR A 581 -13.49 -4.17 -59.99
N LEU A 582 -14.53 -4.46 -59.20
CA LEU A 582 -14.38 -5.09 -57.89
C LEU A 582 -13.75 -6.49 -57.96
N SER A 583 -13.95 -7.25 -59.05
CA SER A 583 -13.29 -8.55 -59.23
C SER A 583 -11.78 -8.45 -59.44
N THR A 584 -11.24 -7.27 -59.75
CA THR A 584 -9.78 -7.05 -59.74
C THR A 584 -9.23 -6.75 -58.34
N TRP A 585 -10.10 -6.37 -57.40
CA TRP A 585 -9.71 -6.02 -56.03
C TRP A 585 -9.89 -7.17 -55.06
N PHE A 586 -10.93 -7.99 -55.25
CA PHE A 586 -11.29 -9.06 -54.35
C PHE A 586 -11.67 -10.33 -55.14
N ARG A 587 -11.31 -11.49 -54.60
CA ARG A 587 -11.78 -12.78 -55.12
C ARG A 587 -13.31 -12.89 -55.01
N LYS A 588 -13.93 -13.57 -55.97
CA LYS A 588 -15.37 -13.87 -55.94
C LYS A 588 -15.66 -14.78 -54.74
N ARG A 589 -16.72 -14.53 -53.99
CA ARG A 589 -16.98 -15.16 -52.67
C ARG A 589 -17.30 -16.67 -52.69
N ASP A 590 -17.16 -17.36 -53.81
CA ASP A 590 -17.55 -18.77 -54.00
C ASP A 590 -16.41 -19.68 -54.49
N GLU A 591 -15.15 -19.21 -54.51
CA GLU A 591 -14.01 -20.09 -54.77
C GLU A 591 -13.43 -20.61 -53.44
N PRO A 592 -13.59 -21.90 -53.11
CA PRO A 592 -12.90 -22.50 -51.98
C PRO A 592 -11.38 -22.50 -52.26
N ARG A 593 -10.61 -22.34 -51.17
CA ARG A 593 -9.14 -22.37 -51.18
C ARG A 593 -8.58 -23.71 -51.61
#